data_AF-A0A0D9X5U8-F1
#
_entry.id   AF-A0A0D9X5U8-F1
#
_cell.length_a   1.000
_cell.length_b   1.000
_cell.length_c   1.000
_cell.angle_alpha   90.00
_cell.angle_beta   90.00
_cell.angle_gamma   90.00
#
_symmetry.space_group_name_H-M   'P 1'
#
loop_
_entity.id
_entity.type
_entity.pdbx_description
1 polymer ?
#
loop_
_entity_poly.entity_id
_entity_poly.type
_entity_poly.pdbx_seq_one_letter_code
_entity_poly.pdbx_strand_id
1 'polypeptide(L)'
;MAVTVAGSRKRGLANVVDSVFLDDQFSVPSHLAKRSRCSSSDTSVADLEKGKDIFPPNGSSINIPSNRSQWAELVVKEMSSALDLVDAKNRAFNILDLFQKATSEQCTSQDVLQKMREEHQEQKLTLGGLLEQNGFMKRAFLKQHNLLHDCKKTSQERLQIIDQYKKENEALKQRNMFLEFQLAQLNQHSHNTGQCNPNVF
;
A
#
# COMPACT_ATOMS: atom_id res chain seq x y z
N MET A 1 -53.48 -40.72 -27.77
CA MET A 1 -52.20 -40.38 -28.43
C MET A 1 -51.52 -39.28 -27.63
N ALA A 2 -50.31 -39.56 -27.15
CA ALA A 2 -49.51 -38.67 -26.34
C ALA A 2 -48.66 -37.74 -27.22
N VAL A 3 -48.50 -36.47 -26.82
CA VAL A 3 -47.28 -35.70 -27.08
C VAL A 3 -46.99 -34.87 -25.84
N THR A 4 -45.82 -35.16 -25.28
CA THR A 4 -45.15 -34.49 -24.18
C THR A 4 -44.42 -33.24 -24.69
N VAL A 5 -44.47 -32.12 -23.97
CA VAL A 5 -43.45 -31.07 -24.05
C VAL A 5 -43.04 -30.69 -22.63
N ALA A 6 -41.77 -30.95 -22.34
CA ALA A 6 -41.12 -30.71 -21.07
C ALA A 6 -40.74 -29.23 -20.90
N GLY A 7 -41.16 -28.62 -19.79
CA GLY A 7 -40.63 -27.33 -19.32
C GLY A 7 -39.81 -27.55 -18.07
N SER A 8 -38.50 -27.75 -18.22
CA SER A 8 -37.57 -27.91 -17.10
C SER A 8 -36.55 -26.78 -17.05
N ARG A 9 -36.48 -26.18 -15.85
CA ARG A 9 -35.28 -25.73 -15.13
C ARG A 9 -34.67 -24.34 -15.39
N LYS A 10 -34.73 -23.59 -14.28
CA LYS A 10 -33.61 -23.02 -13.50
C LYS A 10 -33.03 -21.67 -13.94
N ARG A 11 -33.29 -20.71 -13.04
CA ARG A 11 -32.43 -19.58 -12.66
C ARG A 11 -30.94 -19.96 -12.62
N GLY A 12 -30.09 -19.09 -13.14
CA GLY A 12 -28.66 -19.05 -12.84
C GLY A 12 -27.76 -19.09 -14.07
N LEU A 13 -27.47 -17.92 -14.62
CA LEU A 13 -26.17 -17.66 -15.27
C LEU A 13 -25.57 -16.43 -14.58
N ALA A 14 -25.04 -16.67 -13.38
CA ALA A 14 -23.80 -16.01 -12.99
C ALA A 14 -22.74 -16.60 -13.92
N ASN A 15 -22.11 -15.78 -14.74
CA ASN A 15 -20.93 -16.22 -15.47
C ASN A 15 -20.00 -15.05 -15.75
N VAL A 16 -18.79 -15.23 -15.19
CA VAL A 16 -17.54 -15.05 -15.93
C VAL A 16 -17.16 -13.59 -16.12
N VAL A 17 -16.56 -12.99 -15.10
CA VAL A 17 -15.20 -12.38 -15.12
C VAL A 17 -14.90 -11.97 -13.66
N ASP A 18 -14.52 -12.90 -12.78
CA ASP A 18 -14.16 -12.49 -11.41
C ASP A 18 -13.07 -13.35 -10.73
N SER A 19 -12.27 -14.08 -11.50
CA SER A 19 -11.26 -14.98 -10.91
C SER A 19 -9.88 -14.97 -11.55
N VAL A 20 -9.55 -13.99 -12.40
CA VAL A 20 -8.24 -13.99 -13.09
C VAL A 20 -7.70 -12.57 -13.28
N PHE A 21 -7.44 -11.84 -12.21
CA PHE A 21 -6.37 -10.82 -12.19
C PHE A 21 -6.21 -10.22 -10.79
N LEU A 22 -4.96 -10.12 -10.31
CA LEU A 22 -4.50 -9.54 -9.03
C LEU A 22 -4.28 -10.53 -7.86
N ASP A 23 -3.75 -11.71 -8.16
CA ASP A 23 -2.68 -12.29 -7.33
C ASP A 23 -1.33 -11.96 -8.01
N ASP A 24 -0.81 -10.75 -7.79
CA ASP A 24 0.63 -10.43 -7.72
C ASP A 24 0.87 -8.93 -7.88
N GLN A 25 1.16 -8.27 -6.76
CA GLN A 25 2.25 -7.31 -6.62
C GLN A 25 2.11 -6.75 -5.22
N PHE A 26 2.68 -7.43 -4.24
CA PHE A 26 3.43 -6.87 -3.11
C PHE A 26 3.83 -8.05 -2.23
N SER A 27 4.64 -8.96 -2.78
CA SER A 27 5.42 -9.88 -1.96
C SER A 27 6.39 -9.03 -1.14
N VAL A 28 6.13 -8.95 0.16
CA VAL A 28 7.06 -8.36 1.13
C VAL A 28 8.39 -9.12 1.02
N PRO A 29 9.53 -8.45 0.76
CA PRO A 29 10.80 -9.14 0.56
C PRO A 29 11.20 -10.00 1.78
N SER A 30 11.26 -11.31 1.60
CA SER A 30 11.56 -12.35 2.61
C SER A 30 13.03 -12.44 3.05
N HIS A 31 13.77 -11.34 3.08
CA HIS A 31 15.21 -11.34 3.37
C HIS A 31 15.59 -11.27 4.87
N LEU A 32 14.62 -11.36 5.80
CA LEU A 32 14.89 -11.33 7.24
C LEU A 32 14.79 -12.70 7.94
N ALA A 33 14.84 -13.81 7.19
CA ALA A 33 14.76 -15.18 7.73
C ALA A 33 16.10 -15.94 7.74
N LYS A 34 17.23 -15.25 7.91
CA LYS A 34 18.53 -15.90 8.18
C LYS A 34 19.19 -15.32 9.42
N ARG A 35 18.62 -15.60 10.59
CA ARG A 35 19.37 -15.53 11.85
C ARG A 35 20.21 -16.81 11.95
N SER A 36 21.47 -16.66 11.55
CA SER A 36 22.52 -17.67 11.70
C SER A 36 22.58 -18.19 13.14
N ARG A 37 22.58 -19.52 13.31
CA ARG A 37 23.02 -20.18 14.54
C ARG A 37 24.52 -19.91 14.68
N CYS A 38 24.93 -19.19 15.72
CA CYS A 38 26.33 -19.20 16.11
C CYS A 38 26.67 -20.59 16.67
N SER A 39 27.55 -21.30 15.98
CA SER A 39 28.29 -22.43 16.53
C SER A 39 29.20 -21.91 17.63
N SER A 40 29.13 -22.50 18.82
CA SER A 40 30.19 -22.39 19.81
C SER A 40 31.38 -23.20 19.31
N SER A 41 32.40 -22.52 18.81
CA SER A 41 33.72 -23.11 18.62
C SER A 41 34.49 -22.96 19.92
N ASP A 42 34.78 -24.09 20.56
CA ASP A 42 35.71 -24.22 21.66
C ASP A 42 37.05 -23.58 21.30
N THR A 43 37.49 -22.61 22.11
CA THR A 43 38.87 -22.11 22.08
C THR A 43 39.48 -22.44 23.43
N SER A 44 40.31 -23.47 23.44
CA SER A 44 41.19 -23.79 24.57
C SER A 44 42.17 -22.63 24.77
N VAL A 45 42.07 -21.94 25.90
CA VAL A 45 43.13 -21.06 26.39
C VAL A 45 43.68 -21.71 27.64
N ALA A 46 44.62 -22.63 27.42
CA ALA A 46 45.61 -22.97 28.43
C ALA A 46 46.73 -21.92 28.36
N ASP A 47 47.30 -21.64 29.53
CA ASP A 47 48.56 -20.92 29.77
C ASP A 47 48.56 -19.39 29.68
N LEU A 48 48.21 -18.75 30.80
CA LEU A 48 49.14 -17.82 31.46
C LEU A 48 48.77 -17.61 32.95
N GLU A 49 49.04 -18.61 33.79
CA GLU A 49 49.31 -18.34 35.21
C GLU A 49 50.75 -17.85 35.36
N LYS A 50 50.97 -16.59 35.78
CA LYS A 50 51.92 -16.28 36.86
C LYS A 50 51.87 -14.85 37.37
N GLY A 51 51.55 -14.72 38.66
CA GLY A 51 51.88 -13.58 39.52
C GLY A 51 50.96 -12.37 39.34
N LYS A 52 50.39 -11.79 40.38
CA LYS A 52 50.93 -11.63 41.73
C LYS A 52 49.79 -11.11 42.61
N ASP A 53 49.46 -11.83 43.67
CA ASP A 53 48.78 -11.27 44.82
C ASP A 53 49.55 -10.03 45.28
N ILE A 54 48.81 -8.94 45.53
CA ILE A 54 48.99 -7.90 46.54
C ILE A 54 48.08 -6.77 46.06
N PHE A 55 46.91 -6.61 46.67
CA PHE A 55 46.32 -5.35 47.16
C PHE A 55 44.91 -5.67 47.73
N PRO A 56 44.50 -5.01 48.82
CA PRO A 56 43.48 -5.52 49.73
C PRO A 56 42.06 -5.41 49.15
N PRO A 57 41.09 -6.20 49.66
CA PRO A 57 39.70 -6.07 49.29
C PRO A 57 39.14 -4.83 49.99
N ASN A 58 39.40 -3.64 49.46
CA ASN A 58 38.65 -2.47 49.86
C ASN A 58 37.29 -2.55 49.16
N GLY A 59 36.37 -3.24 49.84
CA GLY A 59 34.96 -3.26 49.51
C GLY A 59 34.39 -1.85 49.69
N SER A 60 34.46 -1.02 48.65
CA SER A 60 33.43 -0.02 48.45
C SER A 60 32.23 -0.76 47.89
N SER A 61 31.14 -0.81 48.66
CA SER A 61 29.83 -1.19 48.16
C SER A 61 29.46 -0.26 47.00
N ILE A 62 29.71 -0.71 45.76
CA ILE A 62 29.29 0.03 44.57
C ILE A 62 27.77 -0.09 44.52
N ASN A 63 27.07 0.92 45.03
CA ASN A 63 25.63 1.03 44.91
C ASN A 63 25.29 1.12 43.41
N ILE A 64 24.47 0.19 42.91
CA ILE A 64 24.11 0.11 41.50
C ILE A 64 23.37 1.41 41.11
N PRO A 65 23.93 2.22 40.19
CA PRO A 65 23.31 3.47 39.78
C PRO A 65 22.01 3.23 39.01
N SER A 66 20.95 3.97 39.34
CA SER A 66 19.62 3.80 38.71
C SER A 66 19.38 4.73 37.51
N ASN A 67 20.14 5.82 37.37
CA ASN A 67 19.95 6.83 36.32
C ASN A 67 21.23 7.03 35.48
N ARG A 68 21.07 7.44 34.21
CA ARG A 68 22.17 7.71 33.27
C ARG A 68 23.18 8.72 33.80
N SER A 69 22.72 9.75 34.52
CA SER A 69 23.61 10.75 35.17
C SER A 69 24.51 10.12 36.23
N GLN A 70 23.96 9.20 37.04
CA GLN A 70 24.69 8.56 38.12
C GLN A 70 25.75 7.58 37.60
N TRP A 71 25.51 6.94 36.45
CA TRP A 71 26.52 6.15 35.75
C TRP A 71 27.69 7.03 35.27
N ALA A 72 27.41 8.22 34.73
CA ALA A 72 28.44 9.16 34.31
C ALA A 72 29.27 9.67 35.50
N GLU A 73 28.61 10.02 36.60
CA GLU A 73 29.27 10.46 37.84
C GLU A 73 30.13 9.35 38.46
N LEU A 74 29.67 8.09 38.45
CA LEU A 74 30.44 6.93 38.91
C LEU A 74 31.70 6.72 38.08
N VAL A 75 31.60 6.80 36.75
CA VAL A 75 32.75 6.69 35.86
C VAL A 75 33.76 7.81 36.14
N VAL A 76 33.30 9.06 36.20
CA VAL A 76 34.19 10.20 36.47
C VAL A 76 34.87 10.06 37.84
N LYS A 77 34.13 9.66 38.88
CA LYS A 77 34.67 9.47 40.22
C LYS A 77 35.71 8.33 40.31
N GLU A 78 35.42 7.19 39.68
CA GLU A 78 36.33 6.04 39.70
C GLU A 78 37.57 6.28 38.84
N MET A 79 37.44 6.92 37.68
CA MET A 79 38.60 7.26 36.85
C MET A 79 39.47 8.36 37.48
N SER A 80 38.87 9.34 38.17
CA SER A 80 39.62 10.42 38.83
C SER A 80 40.33 9.98 40.11
N SER A 81 39.96 8.82 40.66
CA SER A 81 40.59 8.23 41.85
C SER A 81 41.54 7.07 41.51
N ALA A 82 41.80 6.84 40.22
CA ALA A 82 42.74 5.83 39.76
C ALA A 82 44.19 6.28 40.00
N LEU A 83 45.02 5.34 40.45
CA LEU A 83 46.43 5.61 40.75
C LEU A 83 47.32 5.57 39.49
N ASP A 84 46.96 4.74 38.52
CA ASP A 84 47.66 4.59 37.25
C ASP A 84 46.69 4.22 36.10
N LEU A 85 47.22 4.14 34.88
CA LEU A 85 46.44 3.80 33.70
C LEU A 85 45.90 2.35 33.73
N VAL A 86 46.59 1.43 34.42
CA VAL A 86 46.21 0.02 34.50
C VAL A 86 45.06 -0.15 35.50
N ASP A 87 45.10 0.55 36.63
CA ASP A 87 44.04 0.68 37.63
C ASP A 87 42.80 1.35 37.02
N ALA A 88 42.97 2.46 36.28
CA ALA A 88 41.87 3.10 35.55
C ALA A 88 41.20 2.13 34.57
N LYS A 89 41.99 1.36 33.81
CA LYS A 89 41.49 0.33 32.90
C LYS A 89 40.70 -0.75 33.64
N ASN A 90 41.24 -1.29 34.74
CA ASN A 90 40.59 -2.33 35.52
C ASN A 90 39.26 -1.84 36.14
N ARG A 91 39.24 -0.61 36.66
CA ARG A 91 38.02 0.03 37.16
C ARG A 91 36.99 0.24 36.06
N ALA A 92 37.43 0.66 34.86
CA ALA A 92 36.53 0.85 33.72
C ALA A 92 35.89 -0.49 33.30
N PHE A 93 36.65 -1.59 33.27
CA PHE A 93 36.11 -2.93 33.02
C PHE A 93 35.08 -3.35 34.05
N ASN A 94 35.36 -3.12 35.34
CA ASN A 94 34.42 -3.45 36.41
C ASN A 94 33.12 -2.65 36.30
N ILE A 95 33.19 -1.35 35.98
CA ILE A 95 32.00 -0.51 35.78
C ILE A 95 31.20 -0.99 34.55
N LEU A 96 31.86 -1.38 33.47
CA LEU A 96 31.19 -1.91 32.28
C LEU A 96 30.51 -3.27 32.55
N ASP A 97 31.14 -4.16 33.30
CA ASP A 97 30.55 -5.44 33.73
C ASP A 97 29.32 -5.21 34.63
N LEU A 98 29.42 -4.29 35.59
CA LEU A 98 28.28 -3.88 36.42
C LEU A 98 27.14 -3.27 35.60
N PHE A 99 27.48 -2.43 34.61
CA PHE A 99 26.50 -1.83 33.70
C PHE A 99 25.78 -2.90 32.88
N GLN A 100 26.53 -3.87 32.34
CA GLN A 100 25.98 -4.99 31.58
C GLN A 100 25.03 -5.82 32.43
N LYS A 101 25.38 -6.13 33.68
CA LYS A 101 24.51 -6.88 34.61
C LYS A 101 23.22 -6.11 34.91
N ALA A 102 23.33 -4.82 35.25
CA ALA A 102 22.18 -3.97 35.55
C ALA A 102 21.23 -3.80 34.34
N THR A 103 21.78 -3.62 33.13
CA THR A 103 20.95 -3.54 31.91
C THR A 103 20.39 -4.88 31.48
N SER A 104 21.12 -5.98 31.68
CA SER A 104 20.60 -7.32 31.42
C SER A 104 19.40 -7.58 32.33
N GLU A 105 19.50 -7.34 33.63
CA GLU A 105 18.41 -7.53 34.59
C GLU A 105 17.18 -6.68 34.23
N GLN A 106 17.38 -5.40 33.94
CA GLN A 106 16.31 -4.49 33.55
C GLN A 106 15.66 -4.88 32.20
N CYS A 107 16.45 -5.35 31.24
CA CYS A 107 15.95 -5.79 29.93
C CYS A 107 15.29 -7.18 30.00
N THR A 108 15.72 -8.04 30.93
CA THR A 108 15.07 -9.32 31.24
C THR A 108 13.87 -9.18 32.16
N SER A 109 13.64 -7.99 32.72
CA SER A 109 12.44 -7.69 33.50
C SER A 109 11.23 -8.01 32.64
N GLN A 110 10.44 -8.98 33.13
CA GLN A 110 9.27 -9.49 32.43
C GLN A 110 8.31 -8.36 32.04
N ASP A 111 8.21 -7.31 32.86
CA ASP A 111 7.35 -6.15 32.62
C ASP A 111 7.79 -5.32 31.40
N VAL A 112 9.09 -5.09 31.22
CA VAL A 112 9.63 -4.34 30.08
C VAL A 112 9.46 -5.12 28.78
N LEU A 113 9.73 -6.43 28.81
CA LEU A 113 9.53 -7.30 27.64
C LEU A 113 8.06 -7.46 27.28
N GLN A 114 7.19 -7.53 28.28
CA GLN A 114 5.74 -7.65 28.08
C GLN A 114 5.18 -6.35 27.48
N LYS A 115 5.53 -5.19 28.03
CA LYS A 115 5.15 -3.89 27.48
C LYS A 115 5.62 -3.70 26.05
N MET A 116 6.88 -4.03 25.75
CA MET A 116 7.40 -3.96 24.37
C MET A 116 6.62 -4.88 23.42
N ARG A 117 6.26 -6.09 23.87
CA ARG A 117 5.48 -7.03 23.07
C ARG A 117 4.08 -6.51 22.78
N GLU A 118 3.44 -5.92 23.79
CA GLU A 118 2.10 -5.33 23.67
C GLU A 118 2.11 -4.14 22.71
N GLU A 119 3.05 -3.19 22.86
CA GLU A 119 3.20 -2.05 21.95
C GLU A 119 3.44 -2.52 20.51
N HIS A 120 4.32 -3.51 20.31
CA HIS A 120 4.57 -4.06 18.98
C HIS A 120 3.36 -4.79 18.40
N GLN A 121 2.55 -5.46 19.24
CA GLN A 121 1.31 -6.10 18.80
C GLN A 121 0.26 -5.04 18.42
N GLU A 122 0.10 -3.99 19.20
CA GLU A 122 -0.77 -2.86 18.89
C GLU A 122 -0.37 -2.21 17.55
N GLN A 123 0.90 -1.88 17.38
CA GLN A 123 1.43 -1.31 16.14
C GLN A 123 1.15 -2.21 14.93
N LYS A 124 1.30 -3.54 15.08
CA LYS A 124 0.99 -4.50 14.02
C LYS A 124 -0.50 -4.51 13.66
N LEU A 125 -1.38 -4.45 14.66
CA LEU A 125 -2.82 -4.40 14.44
C LEU A 125 -3.22 -3.12 13.72
N THR A 126 -2.70 -1.97 14.14
CA THR A 126 -2.96 -0.68 13.48
C THR A 126 -2.47 -0.69 12.03
N LEU A 127 -1.26 -1.19 11.77
CA LEU A 127 -0.73 -1.30 10.42
C LEU A 127 -1.57 -2.23 9.54
N GLY A 128 -2.02 -3.36 10.08
CA GLY A 128 -2.90 -4.29 9.39
C GLY A 128 -4.22 -3.65 8.97
N GLY A 129 -4.87 -2.92 9.89
CA GLY A 129 -6.11 -2.20 9.59
C GLY A 129 -5.93 -1.11 8.54
N LEU A 130 -4.82 -0.36 8.59
CA LEU A 130 -4.51 0.67 7.58
C LEU A 130 -4.27 0.05 6.19
N LEU A 131 -3.60 -1.09 6.10
CA LEU A 131 -3.37 -1.81 4.85
C LEU A 131 -4.68 -2.33 4.25
N GLU A 132 -5.57 -2.87 5.08
CA GLU A 132 -6.89 -3.33 4.64
C GLU A 132 -7.73 -2.16 4.09
N GLN A 133 -7.76 -1.03 4.81
CA GLN A 133 -8.44 0.18 4.35
C GLN A 133 -7.84 0.70 3.04
N ASN A 134 -6.51 0.71 2.90
CA ASN A 134 -5.84 1.08 1.66
C ASN A 134 -6.28 0.18 0.49
N GLY A 135 -6.41 -1.13 0.73
CA GLY A 135 -6.93 -2.09 -0.24
C GLY A 135 -8.38 -1.81 -0.64
N PHE A 136 -9.26 -1.54 0.34
CA PHE A 136 -10.64 -1.13 0.06
C PHE A 136 -10.70 0.13 -0.80
N MET A 137 -9.92 1.15 -0.44
CA MET A 137 -9.86 2.42 -1.17
C MET A 137 -9.34 2.25 -2.60
N LYS A 138 -8.30 1.44 -2.81
CA LYS A 138 -7.79 1.13 -4.16
C LYS A 138 -8.85 0.47 -5.04
N ARG A 139 -9.59 -0.51 -4.51
CA ARG A 139 -10.69 -1.17 -5.24
C ARG A 139 -11.82 -0.20 -5.55
N ALA A 140 -12.23 0.60 -4.57
CA ALA A 140 -13.27 1.62 -4.76
C ALA A 140 -12.86 2.65 -5.81
N PHE A 141 -11.63 3.14 -5.74
CA PHE A 141 -11.07 4.09 -6.70
C PHE A 141 -11.05 3.49 -8.11
N LEU A 142 -10.55 2.27 -8.28
CA LEU A 142 -10.47 1.64 -9.60
C LEU A 142 -11.86 1.44 -10.21
N LYS A 143 -12.84 1.01 -9.40
CA LYS A 143 -14.23 0.88 -9.84
C LYS A 143 -14.79 2.23 -10.29
N GLN A 144 -14.59 3.28 -9.51
CA GLN A 144 -15.09 4.61 -9.85
C GLN A 144 -14.40 5.19 -11.09
N HIS A 145 -13.09 4.98 -11.21
CA HIS A 145 -12.31 5.40 -12.37
C HIS A 145 -12.83 4.73 -13.65
N ASN A 146 -13.08 3.43 -13.62
CA ASN A 146 -13.59 2.70 -14.78
C ASN A 146 -15.00 3.16 -15.16
N LEU A 147 -15.91 3.34 -14.18
CA LEU A 147 -17.25 3.87 -14.43
C LEU A 147 -17.21 5.27 -15.07
N LEU A 148 -16.34 6.14 -14.59
CA LEU A 148 -16.18 7.48 -15.15
C LEU A 148 -15.63 7.44 -16.58
N HIS A 149 -14.62 6.59 -16.81
CA HIS A 149 -14.03 6.40 -18.13
C HIS A 149 -15.09 5.92 -19.14
N ASP A 150 -15.90 4.92 -18.78
CA ASP A 150 -16.94 4.38 -19.65
C ASP A 150 -18.06 5.40 -19.91
N CYS A 151 -18.43 6.19 -18.90
CA CYS A 151 -19.37 7.30 -19.06
C CYS A 151 -18.83 8.37 -20.02
N LYS A 152 -17.54 8.70 -19.92
CA LYS A 152 -16.88 9.65 -20.82
C LYS A 152 -16.84 9.12 -22.26
N LYS A 153 -16.53 7.84 -22.44
CA LYS A 153 -16.52 7.20 -23.76
C LYS A 153 -17.92 7.22 -24.42
N THR A 154 -18.93 6.73 -23.69
CA THR A 154 -20.31 6.67 -24.22
C THR A 154 -20.93 8.05 -24.45
N SER A 155 -20.56 9.07 -23.67
CA SER A 155 -20.98 10.45 -23.93
C SER A 155 -20.33 11.02 -25.19
N GLN A 156 -19.04 10.72 -25.43
CA GLN A 156 -18.35 11.09 -26.67
C GLN A 156 -18.96 10.43 -27.91
N GLU A 157 -19.28 9.12 -27.84
CA GLU A 157 -19.95 8.40 -28.93
C GLU A 157 -21.32 9.01 -29.25
N ARG A 158 -22.12 9.33 -28.22
CA ARG A 158 -23.41 10.01 -28.40
C ARG A 158 -23.29 11.39 -29.03
N LEU A 159 -22.28 12.18 -28.65
CA LEU A 159 -22.01 13.48 -29.26
C LEU A 159 -21.68 13.35 -30.76
N GLN A 160 -20.91 12.34 -31.16
CA GLN A 160 -20.61 12.07 -32.57
C GLN A 160 -21.87 11.73 -33.37
N ILE A 161 -22.76 10.90 -32.82
CA ILE A 161 -24.03 10.56 -33.45
C ILE A 161 -24.91 11.81 -33.63
N ILE A 162 -24.98 12.68 -32.62
CA ILE A 162 -25.73 13.94 -32.71
C ILE A 162 -25.16 14.84 -33.81
N ASP A 163 -23.84 14.96 -33.92
CA ASP A 163 -23.20 15.75 -34.98
C ASP A 163 -23.50 15.18 -36.38
N GLN A 164 -23.49 13.85 -36.51
CA GLN A 164 -23.85 13.18 -37.76
C GLN A 164 -25.30 13.50 -38.17
N TYR A 165 -26.26 13.37 -37.25
CA TYR A 165 -27.66 13.70 -37.54
C TYR A 165 -27.86 15.19 -37.85
N LYS A 166 -27.13 16.08 -37.19
CA LYS A 166 -27.20 17.52 -37.51
C LYS A 166 -26.76 17.79 -38.95
N LYS A 167 -25.68 17.17 -39.41
CA LYS A 167 -25.19 17.30 -40.80
C LYS A 167 -26.20 16.75 -41.81
N GLU A 168 -26.76 15.58 -41.55
CA GLU A 168 -27.78 14.97 -42.43
C GLU A 168 -29.03 15.85 -42.53
N ASN A 169 -29.50 16.38 -41.41
CA ASN A 169 -30.68 17.23 -41.38
C ASN A 169 -30.46 18.55 -42.14
N GLU A 170 -29.27 19.15 -42.04
CA GLU A 170 -28.92 20.34 -42.82
C GLU A 170 -28.86 20.03 -44.32
N ALA A 171 -28.30 18.88 -44.73
CA ALA A 171 -28.29 18.45 -46.13
C ALA A 171 -29.71 18.22 -46.68
N LEU A 172 -30.59 17.60 -45.89
CA LEU A 172 -32.00 17.42 -46.26
C LEU A 172 -32.73 18.76 -46.38
N LYS A 173 -32.47 19.70 -45.46
CA LYS A 173 -33.02 21.05 -45.50
C LYS A 173 -32.60 21.80 -46.76
N GLN A 174 -31.33 21.73 -47.13
CA GLN A 174 -30.83 22.32 -48.39
C GLN A 174 -31.48 21.69 -49.62
N ARG A 175 -31.65 20.37 -49.65
CA ARG A 175 -32.34 19.67 -50.74
C ARG A 175 -33.81 20.08 -50.85
N ASN A 176 -34.53 20.16 -49.74
CA ASN A 176 -35.92 20.60 -49.73
C ASN A 176 -36.05 22.04 -50.24
N MET A 177 -35.19 22.94 -49.79
CA MET A 177 -35.17 24.33 -50.28
C MET A 177 -34.94 24.40 -51.79
N PHE A 178 -34.02 23.59 -52.34
CA PHE A 178 -33.77 23.51 -53.77
C PHE A 178 -35.00 23.01 -54.54
N LEU A 179 -35.67 21.97 -54.05
CA LEU A 179 -36.87 21.43 -54.67
C LEU A 179 -38.05 22.42 -54.62
N GLU A 180 -38.23 23.10 -53.50
CA GLU A 180 -39.23 24.18 -53.36
C GLU A 180 -38.98 25.30 -54.36
N PHE A 181 -37.72 25.71 -54.53
CA PHE A 181 -37.33 26.70 -55.55
C PHE A 181 -37.62 26.23 -56.98
N GLN A 182 -37.34 24.97 -57.31
CA GLN A 182 -37.67 24.40 -58.62
C GLN A 182 -39.19 24.35 -58.86
N LEU A 183 -39.97 23.93 -57.87
CA LEU A 183 -41.43 23.88 -57.96
C LEU A 183 -42.03 25.28 -58.13
N ALA A 184 -41.54 26.27 -57.37
CA ALA A 184 -41.97 27.66 -57.50
C ALA A 184 -41.68 28.21 -58.90
N GLN A 185 -40.49 27.92 -59.45
CA GLN A 185 -40.21 28.25 -60.84
C GLN A 185 -41.22 27.60 -61.78
N LEU A 186 -41.37 26.28 -61.81
CA LEU A 186 -42.30 25.59 -62.74
C LEU A 186 -43.73 26.14 -62.69
N ASN A 187 -44.23 26.47 -61.49
CA ASN A 187 -45.55 27.10 -61.33
C ASN A 187 -45.61 28.51 -61.94
N GLN A 188 -44.56 29.33 -61.80
CA GLN A 188 -44.53 30.64 -62.47
C GLN A 188 -44.52 30.53 -64.00
N HIS A 189 -43.85 29.51 -64.55
CA HIS A 189 -43.83 29.27 -66.00
C HIS A 189 -45.17 28.75 -66.51
N SER A 190 -45.90 27.94 -65.74
CA SER A 190 -47.23 27.45 -66.11
C SER A 190 -48.29 28.57 -66.19
N HIS A 191 -48.15 29.62 -65.37
CA HIS A 191 -49.01 30.82 -65.44
C HIS A 191 -48.76 31.68 -66.70
N ASN A 192 -47.59 31.60 -67.32
CA ASN A 192 -47.29 32.28 -68.60
C ASN A 192 -47.65 31.41 -69.83
N THR A 193 -47.85 30.11 -69.66
CA THR A 193 -48.31 29.18 -70.69
C THR A 193 -49.75 28.76 -70.42
N GLY A 194 -50.68 29.72 -70.45
CA GLY A 194 -52.13 29.50 -70.32
C GLY A 194 -52.79 28.77 -71.49
N GLN A 195 -52.11 27.80 -72.10
CA GLN A 195 -52.64 26.97 -73.18
C GLN A 195 -52.32 25.50 -72.91
N CYS A 196 -52.95 24.95 -71.86
CA CYS A 196 -53.22 23.52 -71.84
C CYS A 196 -54.27 23.22 -72.92
N ASN A 197 -53.93 22.28 -73.81
CA ASN A 197 -54.79 21.83 -74.91
C ASN A 197 -56.17 21.36 -74.40
N PRO A 198 -57.28 21.89 -74.93
CA PRO A 198 -58.62 21.46 -74.58
C PRO A 198 -59.03 20.29 -75.50
N ASN A 199 -58.40 19.13 -75.35
CA ASN A 199 -58.93 17.85 -75.82
C ASN A 199 -57.93 16.74 -75.49
N VAL A 200 -58.14 16.08 -74.35
CA VAL A 200 -57.72 14.69 -74.18
C VAL A 200 -58.93 13.98 -73.61
N PHE A 201 -59.57 13.18 -74.47
CA PHE A 201 -60.60 12.21 -74.11
C PHE A 201 -60.01 11.10 -73.22
#